data_AF-A0A962A772-F1
#
_entry.id   AF-A0A962A772-F1
#
_cell.length_a   1.000
_cell.length_b   1.000
_cell.length_c   1.000
_cell.angle_alpha   90.00
_cell.angle_beta   90.00
_cell.angle_gamma   90.00
#
_symmetry.space_group_name_H-M   'P 1'
#
loop_
_entity.id
_entity.type
_entity.pdbx_description
1 polymer ?
#
loop_
_entity_poly.entity_id
_entity_poly.type
_entity_poly.pdbx_seq_one_letter_code
_entity_poly.pdbx_strand_id
1 'polypeptide(L)'
;MSDSLQIIEIIRNAGLRPHSYSGRGMMGRPCIGVALDSMSGFSPIIRAAADCDTAADLFEGMRTDQLGYGIIAYWPDFEWIEVDENGLDVEYDEDEEAA
;
A
#
# COMPACT_ATOMS: atom_id res chain seq x y z
N MET A 1 -14.38 2.37 -3.31
CA MET A 1 -13.03 2.81 -3.69
C MET A 1 -12.27 3.04 -2.42
N SER A 2 -11.36 2.12 -2.11
CA SER A 2 -10.39 2.30 -1.04
C SER A 2 -9.53 3.53 -1.31
N ASP A 3 -8.98 4.15 -0.28
CA ASP A 3 -7.92 5.16 -0.43
C ASP A 3 -6.56 4.58 0.00
N SER A 4 -5.47 5.32 -0.21
CA SER A 4 -4.12 4.88 0.12
C SER A 4 -3.95 4.47 1.59
N LEU A 5 -4.63 5.17 2.51
CA LEU A 5 -4.53 4.91 3.95
C LEU A 5 -5.19 3.58 4.29
N GLN A 6 -6.38 3.32 3.74
CA GLN A 6 -7.08 2.06 3.92
C GLN A 6 -6.24 0.86 3.49
N ILE A 7 -5.54 0.95 2.35
CA ILE A 7 -4.67 -0.14 1.88
C ILE A 7 -3.49 -0.34 2.85
N ILE A 8 -2.85 0.74 3.29
CA ILE A 8 -1.75 0.69 4.27
C ILE A 8 -2.22 -0.01 5.56
N GLU A 9 -3.38 0.35 6.09
CA GLU A 9 -3.96 -0.26 7.28
C GLU A 9 -4.29 -1.75 7.08
N ILE A 10 -4.87 -2.13 5.94
CA ILE A 10 -5.16 -3.53 5.63
C ILE A 10 -3.86 -4.36 5.62
N ILE A 11 -2.79 -3.84 5.01
CA ILE A 11 -1.49 -4.53 4.98
C ILE A 11 -0.91 -4.66 6.40
N ARG A 12 -1.01 -3.62 7.24
CA ARG A 12 -0.59 -3.66 8.65
C ARG A 12 -1.40 -4.68 9.45
N ASN A 13 -2.73 -4.68 9.30
CA ASN A 13 -3.64 -5.63 9.96
C ASN A 13 -3.41 -7.08 9.52
N ALA A 14 -2.89 -7.28 8.31
CA ALA A 14 -2.44 -8.57 7.80
C ALA A 14 -1.11 -9.05 8.42
N GLY A 15 -0.48 -8.25 9.30
CA GLY A 15 0.81 -8.55 9.92
C GLY A 15 2.01 -8.31 9.01
N LEU A 16 1.82 -7.55 7.93
CA LEU A 16 2.84 -7.24 6.94
C LEU A 16 3.30 -5.78 7.06
N ARG A 17 4.47 -5.48 6.50
CA ARG A 17 5.01 -4.11 6.48
C ARG A 17 4.80 -3.48 5.11
N PRO A 18 3.85 -2.53 4.96
CA PRO A 18 3.77 -1.74 3.73
C PRO A 18 4.97 -0.79 3.66
N HIS A 19 5.43 -0.48 2.45
CA HIS A 19 6.52 0.45 2.22
C HIS A 19 6.34 1.21 0.90
N SER A 20 7.03 2.35 0.78
CA SER A 20 7.16 3.08 -0.48
C SER A 20 7.81 2.19 -1.54
N TYR A 21 7.21 2.13 -2.72
CA TYR A 21 7.73 1.41 -3.86
C TYR A 21 7.52 2.19 -5.17
N SER A 22 8.59 2.40 -5.92
CA SER A 22 8.52 2.98 -7.28
C SER A 22 8.58 1.86 -8.30
N GLY A 23 7.41 1.30 -8.64
CA GLY A 23 7.28 0.23 -9.63
C GLY A 23 7.49 0.67 -11.08
N ARG A 24 7.26 -0.26 -12.01
CA ARG A 24 7.32 0.02 -13.46
C ARG A 24 6.15 0.91 -13.88
N GLY A 25 6.41 1.88 -14.75
CA GLY A 25 5.38 2.77 -15.30
C GLY A 25 4.98 3.93 -14.39
N MET A 26 5.69 4.15 -13.29
CA MET A 26 5.30 5.12 -12.27
C MET A 26 5.95 6.51 -12.38
N MET A 27 6.79 6.73 -13.40
CA MET A 27 7.43 8.02 -13.69
C MET A 27 8.11 8.69 -12.47
N GLY A 28 8.59 7.89 -11.51
CA GLY A 28 9.25 8.36 -10.29
C GLY A 28 8.32 8.67 -9.11
N ARG A 29 7.00 8.55 -9.25
CA ARG A 29 6.07 8.65 -8.11
C ARG A 29 6.13 7.36 -7.28
N PRO A 30 6.09 7.40 -5.95
CA PRO A 30 6.01 6.20 -5.10
C PRO A 30 4.56 5.73 -4.89
N CYS A 31 4.36 4.41 -4.80
CA CYS A 31 3.09 3.78 -4.43
C CYS A 31 3.28 2.86 -3.23
N ILE A 32 2.17 2.30 -2.78
CA ILE A 32 2.14 1.28 -1.74
C ILE A 32 2.67 -0.03 -2.33
N GLY A 33 3.70 -0.58 -1.69
CA GLY A 33 4.26 -1.90 -1.97
C GLY A 33 4.38 -2.75 -0.70
N VAL A 34 4.41 -4.07 -0.89
CA VAL A 34 4.67 -5.06 0.15
C VAL A 34 5.49 -6.22 -0.41
N ALA A 35 6.56 -6.58 0.29
CA ALA A 35 7.40 -7.72 -0.05
C ALA A 35 6.78 -9.02 0.50
N LEU A 36 6.72 -10.04 -0.36
CA LEU A 36 6.15 -11.36 -0.08
C LEU A 36 7.12 -12.45 -0.53
N ASP A 37 7.20 -13.56 0.21
CA ASP A 37 8.02 -14.71 -0.21
C ASP A 37 7.42 -15.43 -1.43
N SER A 38 6.09 -15.43 -1.54
CA SER A 38 5.35 -16.01 -2.66
C SER A 38 3.93 -15.43 -2.75
N MET A 39 3.21 -15.74 -3.82
CA MET A 39 1.86 -15.23 -4.06
C MET A 39 0.86 -15.65 -2.96
N SER A 40 1.09 -16.76 -2.25
CA SER A 40 0.25 -17.19 -1.13
C SER A 40 0.32 -16.21 0.06
N GLY A 41 1.40 -15.44 0.16
CA GLY A 41 1.59 -14.35 1.12
C GLY A 41 0.60 -13.20 0.92
N PHE A 42 -0.15 -13.17 -0.17
CA PHE A 42 -1.25 -12.23 -0.39
C PHE A 42 -2.51 -12.59 0.39
N SER A 43 -2.71 -13.86 0.75
CA SER A 43 -3.93 -14.32 1.42
C SER A 43 -4.24 -13.63 2.77
N PRO A 44 -3.27 -13.26 3.62
CA PRO A 44 -3.53 -12.48 4.83
C PRO A 44 -4.08 -11.08 4.52
N ILE A 45 -3.65 -10.44 3.43
CA ILE A 45 -4.14 -9.13 2.99
C ILE A 45 -5.63 -9.22 2.62
N ILE A 46 -6.01 -10.24 1.85
CA ILE A 46 -7.42 -10.50 1.52
C ILE A 46 -8.27 -10.79 2.76
N ARG A 47 -7.74 -11.52 3.75
CA ARG A 47 -8.46 -11.79 5.01
C ARG A 47 -8.60 -10.54 5.90
N ALA A 48 -7.68 -9.59 5.77
CA ALA A 48 -7.71 -8.33 6.50
C ALA A 48 -8.62 -7.28 5.85
N ALA A 49 -9.08 -7.51 4.62
CA ALA A 49 -10.08 -6.67 3.98
C ALA A 49 -11.42 -6.73 4.76
N ALA A 50 -12.09 -5.59 4.89
CA ALA A 50 -13.33 -5.47 5.67
C ALA A 50 -14.50 -6.26 5.06
N ASP A 51 -14.50 -6.41 3.74
CA ASP A 51 -15.54 -7.09 2.97
C ASP A 51 -15.00 -7.63 1.63
N CYS A 52 -15.85 -8.36 0.89
CA CYS A 52 -15.50 -8.96 -0.40
C CYS A 52 -15.23 -7.93 -1.50
N ASP A 53 -15.88 -6.78 -1.48
CA ASP A 53 -15.72 -5.74 -2.51
C ASP A 53 -14.34 -5.09 -2.36
N THR A 54 -13.93 -4.77 -1.14
CA THR A 54 -12.60 -4.26 -0.79
C THR A 54 -11.51 -5.28 -1.18
N ALA A 55 -11.75 -6.56 -0.91
CA ALA A 55 -10.84 -7.63 -1.32
C ALA A 55 -10.70 -7.75 -2.85
N ALA A 56 -11.81 -7.58 -3.58
CA ALA A 56 -11.81 -7.58 -5.04
C ALA A 56 -11.06 -6.37 -5.60
N ASP A 57 -11.35 -5.16 -5.11
CA ASP A 57 -10.67 -3.92 -5.48
C ASP A 57 -9.14 -4.04 -5.28
N LEU A 58 -8.72 -4.57 -4.13
CA LEU A 58 -7.30 -4.83 -3.84
C LEU A 58 -6.67 -5.81 -4.82
N PHE A 59 -7.38 -6.89 -5.17
CA PHE A 59 -6.85 -7.88 -6.10
C PHE A 59 -6.73 -7.34 -7.53
N GLU A 60 -7.72 -6.58 -8.01
CA GLU A 60 -7.73 -6.00 -9.36
C GLU A 60 -6.65 -4.94 -9.57
N GLY A 61 -6.46 -4.07 -8.56
CA GLY A 61 -5.45 -3.01 -8.57
C GLY A 61 -4.02 -3.51 -8.38
N MET A 62 -3.83 -4.75 -7.93
CA MET A 62 -2.51 -5.29 -7.63
C MET A 62 -1.68 -5.51 -8.89
N ARG A 63 -0.40 -5.18 -8.80
CA ARG A 63 0.67 -5.57 -9.72
C ARG A 63 1.75 -6.32 -8.95
N THR A 64 2.49 -7.16 -9.66
CA THR A 64 3.59 -7.93 -9.07
C THR A 64 4.86 -7.79 -9.89
N ASP A 65 6.01 -7.66 -9.23
CA ASP A 65 7.33 -7.85 -9.85
C ASP A 65 8.09 -8.96 -9.12
N GLN A 66 8.96 -9.69 -9.84
CA GLN A 66 9.78 -10.75 -9.27
C GLN A 66 11.18 -10.23 -8.97
N LEU A 67 11.60 -10.37 -7.72
CA LEU A 67 12.90 -9.89 -7.23
C LEU A 67 13.89 -11.03 -6.98
N GLY A 68 13.84 -12.10 -7.79
CA GLY A 68 14.77 -13.25 -7.75
C GLY A 68 14.67 -14.17 -6.52
N TYR A 69 14.23 -13.66 -5.37
CA TYR A 69 14.04 -14.40 -4.11
C TYR A 69 12.70 -14.10 -3.43
N GLY A 70 11.78 -13.44 -4.14
CA GLY A 70 10.47 -13.08 -3.62
C GLY A 70 9.67 -12.28 -4.66
N ILE A 71 8.50 -11.82 -4.24
CA ILE A 71 7.57 -11.04 -5.03
C ILE A 71 7.35 -9.71 -4.32
N ILE A 72 7.37 -8.62 -5.08
CA ILE A 72 6.79 -7.35 -4.62
C ILE A 72 5.36 -7.28 -5.15
N ALA A 73 4.38 -7.15 -4.26
CA ALA A 73 3.02 -6.77 -4.63
C ALA A 73 2.86 -5.27 -4.42
N TYR A 74 2.30 -4.55 -5.39
CA TYR A 74 2.18 -3.09 -5.34
C TYR A 74 0.93 -2.59 -6.05
N TRP A 75 0.50 -1.37 -5.70
CA TRP A 75 -0.74 -0.76 -6.18
C TRP A 75 -0.48 0.61 -6.82
N PRO A 76 -0.23 0.67 -8.14
CA PRO A 76 0.22 1.91 -8.81
C PRO A 76 -0.73 3.09 -8.70
N ASP A 77 -2.04 2.82 -8.60
CA ASP A 77 -3.07 3.85 -8.51
C ASP A 77 -3.17 4.46 -7.10
N PHE A 78 -2.40 3.95 -6.14
CA PHE A 78 -2.45 4.33 -4.74
C PHE A 78 -1.08 4.85 -4.28
N GLU A 79 -1.00 6.17 -4.15
CA GLU A 79 0.23 6.87 -3.76
C GLU A 79 0.67 6.49 -2.34
N TRP A 80 1.99 6.39 -2.15
CA TRP A 80 2.54 6.19 -0.82
C TRP A 80 2.35 7.45 0.03
N ILE A 81 1.76 7.28 1.21
CA ILE A 81 1.65 8.33 2.22
C ILE A 81 2.60 7.93 3.36
N GLU A 82 3.44 8.87 3.81
CA GLU A 82 4.30 8.61 4.97
C GLU A 82 3.44 8.36 6.20
N VAL A 83 3.71 7.22 6.84
CA VAL A 83 3.00 6.76 8.02
C VAL A 83 4.03 6.33 9.03
N ASP A 84 4.03 6.95 10.20
CA ASP A 84 4.89 6.56 11.30
C ASP A 84 4.46 5.20 11.90
N GLU A 85 5.19 4.74 12.91
CA GLU A 85 4.90 3.48 13.62
C GLU A 85 3.59 3.50 14.42
N ASN A 86 3.01 4.68 14.67
CA ASN A 86 1.77 4.86 15.42
C ASN A 86 0.53 5.07 14.52
N GLY A 87 0.72 5.33 13.22
CA GLY A 87 -0.35 5.64 12.28
C GLY A 87 -0.49 7.14 12.08
N LEU A 88 -0.19 7.57 10.84
CA LEU A 88 -0.36 8.91 10.27
C LEU A 88 0.09 10.09 11.15
N ASP A 89 1.31 10.57 10.91
CA ASP A 89 1.62 11.99 11.07
C ASP A 89 1.42 12.64 9.69
N VAL A 90 0.18 13.01 9.38
CA VAL A 90 -0.03 14.08 8.39
C VAL A 90 0.23 15.38 9.14
N GLU A 91 1.48 15.84 9.14
CA GLU A 91 1.76 17.24 9.40
C GLU A 91 1.08 18.02 8.26
N TYR A 92 -0.12 18.55 8.53
CA TYR A 92 -0.66 19.63 7.73
C TYR A 92 0.27 20.81 8.01
N ASP A 93 1.11 21.19 7.06
CA ASP A 93 1.72 22.51 7.04
C ASP A 93 0.55 23.53 7.03
N GLU A 94 0.17 24.03 8.21
CA GLU A 94 -0.75 25.16 8.38
C GLU A 94 -0.09 26.51 8.04
N ASP A 95 0.92 26.52 7.17
CA ASP A 95 1.61 27.74 6.75
C ASP A 95 1.06 28.27 5.43
N GLU A 96 -0.24 28.54 5.39
CA GLU A 96 -0.78 29.57 4.48
C GLU A 96 -1.92 30.36 5.16
N GLU A 97 -1.59 31.18 6.16
CA GLU A 97 -2.31 32.45 6.35
C GLU A 97 -1.45 33.58 6.95
N ALA A 98 -1.08 34.50 6.06
CA ALA A 98 -1.03 35.95 6.21
C ALA A 98 -0.28 36.59 7.41
N ALA A 99 0.84 37.24 7.09
CA ALA A 99 1.18 38.56 7.64
C ALA A 99 1.85 39.44 6.57
#